data_AF-A0A5S9IQW6-F1
#
_entry.id   AF-A0A5S9IQW6-F1
#
_cell.length_a   1.000
_cell.length_b   1.000
_cell.length_c   1.000
_cell.angle_alpha   90.00
_cell.angle_beta   90.00
_cell.angle_gamma   90.00
#
_symmetry.space_group_name_H-M   'P 1'
#
loop_
_entity.id
_entity.type
_entity.pdbx_description
1 polymer ?
#
loop_
_entity_poly.entity_id
_entity_poly.type
_entity_poly.pdbx_seq_one_letter_code
_entity_poly.pdbx_strand_id
1 'polypeptide(L)'
;MEFRLHLFVDMLATHSPKAHYYRYLNQLLSSVAQKRYREMEKSIEHALRLDPGNTKYLFEKACILMGQGATQSALKILQKIAVSPPGDYIFQRDLARLQIAEIYVYDLQVSEEKKLAVVKKLVRMQNSNIFQQDMVYILKVGRLYAKLGEWKIARQIFDYLFFHKYKVMYRVPFAFEFYKDKLNESDEARVKSYLQQFTFDYSKK
;
A
#
# COMPACT_ATOMS: atom_id res chain seq x y z
N MET A 1 11.94 -12.28 9.46
CA MET A 1 10.45 -12.19 9.57
C MET A 1 9.81 -11.45 8.39
N GLU A 2 10.49 -10.52 7.71
CA GLU A 2 9.96 -9.75 6.56
C GLU A 2 9.87 -10.52 5.23
N PHE A 3 10.62 -11.61 5.07
CA PHE A 3 10.81 -12.32 3.80
C PHE A 3 9.52 -12.91 3.20
N ARG A 4 8.58 -13.39 4.04
CA ARG A 4 7.33 -14.01 3.57
C ARG A 4 6.17 -13.02 3.40
N LEU A 5 6.18 -11.90 4.13
CA LEU A 5 5.29 -10.77 3.85
C LEU A 5 5.60 -10.20 2.46
N HIS A 6 6.88 -10.12 2.10
CA HIS A 6 7.32 -9.82 0.74
C HIS A 6 6.75 -10.82 -0.27
N LEU A 7 6.85 -12.14 -0.02
CA LEU A 7 6.29 -13.16 -0.93
C LEU A 7 4.76 -13.06 -1.09
N PHE A 8 4.02 -12.78 -0.02
CA PHE A 8 2.57 -12.60 -0.10
C PHE A 8 2.18 -11.31 -0.80
N VAL A 9 2.88 -10.20 -0.50
CA VAL A 9 2.72 -8.93 -1.24
C VAL A 9 3.11 -9.12 -2.70
N ASP A 10 4.15 -9.89 -3.00
CA ASP A 10 4.58 -10.20 -4.36
C ASP A 10 3.57 -11.10 -5.07
N MET A 11 2.93 -12.04 -4.36
CA MET A 11 1.84 -12.85 -4.89
C MET A 11 0.59 -12.01 -5.15
N LEU A 12 0.18 -11.15 -4.22
CA LEU A 12 -0.91 -10.21 -4.47
C LEU A 12 -0.55 -9.21 -5.58
N ALA A 13 0.72 -8.82 -5.67
CA ALA A 13 1.21 -7.98 -6.74
C ALA A 13 1.12 -8.72 -8.06
N THR A 14 1.58 -9.97 -8.21
CA THR A 14 1.53 -10.71 -9.49
C THR A 14 0.12 -10.87 -10.06
N HIS A 15 -0.90 -10.80 -9.20
CA HIS A 15 -2.31 -10.88 -9.59
C HIS A 15 -3.01 -9.51 -9.61
N SER A 16 -2.33 -8.44 -9.16
CA SER A 16 -2.80 -7.09 -9.41
C SER A 16 -2.65 -6.82 -10.91
N PRO A 17 -3.65 -6.23 -11.59
CA PRO A 17 -3.47 -5.71 -12.95
C PRO A 17 -2.34 -4.67 -13.04
N LYS A 18 -1.76 -4.27 -11.90
CA LYS A 18 -0.64 -3.36 -11.76
C LYS A 18 0.55 -4.02 -11.04
N ALA A 19 0.70 -5.34 -11.17
CA ALA A 19 1.83 -6.14 -10.69
C ALA A 19 3.20 -5.51 -10.98
N HIS A 20 3.37 -5.06 -12.22
CA HIS A 20 4.59 -4.43 -12.70
C HIS A 20 4.92 -3.16 -11.91
N TYR A 21 3.91 -2.42 -11.49
CA TYR A 21 4.05 -1.19 -10.74
C TYR A 21 4.47 -1.44 -9.28
N TYR A 22 3.87 -2.42 -8.59
CA TYR A 22 4.31 -2.76 -7.22
C TYR A 22 5.69 -3.41 -7.20
N ARG A 23 6.02 -4.22 -8.21
CA ARG A 23 7.37 -4.76 -8.39
C ARG A 23 8.39 -3.65 -8.64
N TYR A 24 8.04 -2.66 -9.45
CA TYR A 24 8.86 -1.47 -9.69
C TYR A 24 9.08 -0.65 -8.40
N LEU A 25 8.03 -0.44 -7.59
CA LEU A 25 8.15 0.22 -6.28
C LEU A 25 9.00 -0.57 -5.29
N ASN A 26 8.80 -1.88 -5.17
CA ASN A 26 9.58 -2.74 -4.27
C ASN A 26 11.07 -2.74 -4.67
N GLN A 27 11.38 -2.72 -5.97
CA GLN A 27 12.76 -2.61 -6.45
C GLN A 27 13.37 -1.23 -6.17
N LEU A 28 12.58 -0.16 -6.35
CA LEU A 28 12.97 1.21 -6.03
C LEU A 28 13.20 1.46 -4.54
N LEU A 29 12.63 0.65 -3.65
CA LEU A 29 12.77 0.78 -2.21
C LEU A 29 13.78 -0.24 -1.63
N SER A 30 14.35 -1.11 -2.46
CA SER A 30 15.35 -2.12 -2.05
C SER A 30 16.77 -1.53 -2.01
N SER A 31 17.59 -1.97 -1.06
CA SER A 31 18.94 -1.46 -0.76
C SER A 31 19.99 -1.64 -1.88
N VAL A 32 19.65 -2.32 -2.98
CA VAL A 32 20.53 -2.56 -4.15
C VAL A 32 20.64 -1.31 -5.07
N ALA A 33 20.01 -0.20 -4.70
CA ALA A 33 19.53 0.79 -5.65
C ALA A 33 20.39 2.05 -5.85
N GLN A 34 21.51 2.27 -5.12
CA GLN A 34 22.24 3.55 -5.21
C GLN A 34 22.72 3.91 -6.63
N LYS A 35 23.24 2.94 -7.40
CA LYS A 35 23.65 3.19 -8.79
C LYS A 35 22.44 3.38 -9.72
N ARG A 36 21.38 2.60 -9.48
CA ARG A 36 20.13 2.66 -10.27
C ARG A 36 19.35 3.96 -10.06
N TYR A 37 19.40 4.54 -8.86
CA TYR A 37 18.74 5.83 -8.60
C TYR A 37 19.29 6.94 -9.48
N ARG A 38 20.61 7.01 -9.69
CA ARG A 38 21.21 8.06 -10.54
C ARG A 38 20.81 7.93 -12.01
N GLU A 39 20.71 6.70 -12.52
CA GLU A 39 20.27 6.45 -13.91
C GLU A 39 18.77 6.75 -14.08
N MET A 40 17.96 6.35 -13.10
CA MET A 40 16.54 6.65 -13.06
C MET A 40 16.25 8.15 -12.89
N GLU A 41 17.05 8.86 -12.10
CA GLU A 41 16.96 10.30 -11.90
C GLU A 41 17.21 11.05 -13.21
N LYS A 42 18.26 10.71 -13.97
CA LYS A 42 18.50 11.31 -15.29
C LYS A 42 17.35 11.06 -16.27
N SER A 43 16.80 9.84 -16.24
CA SER A 43 15.69 9.45 -17.13
C SER A 43 14.40 10.18 -16.77
N ILE A 44 14.10 10.29 -15.46
CA ILE A 44 12.88 10.98 -15.00
C ILE A 44 12.98 12.49 -15.15
N GLU A 45 14.16 13.07 -14.99
CA GLU A 45 14.40 14.49 -15.28
C GLU A 45 14.20 14.81 -16.75
N HIS A 46 14.67 13.94 -17.65
CA HIS A 46 14.39 14.10 -19.07
C HIS A 46 12.89 14.01 -19.36
N ALA A 47 12.20 13.03 -18.80
CA ALA A 47 10.76 12.86 -18.99
C ALA A 47 9.97 14.08 -18.46
N LEU A 48 10.34 14.60 -17.29
CA LEU A 48 9.73 15.79 -16.69
C LEU A 48 10.09 17.10 -17.42
N ARG A 49 11.20 17.16 -18.16
CA ARG A 49 11.47 18.30 -19.07
C ARG A 49 10.52 18.30 -20.26
N LEU A 50 10.16 17.12 -20.77
CA LEU A 50 9.23 16.98 -21.89
C LEU A 50 7.78 17.18 -21.47
N ASP A 51 7.40 16.68 -20.29
CA ASP A 51 6.06 16.85 -19.71
C ASP A 51 6.15 17.11 -18.19
N PRO A 52 6.31 18.37 -17.78
CA PRO A 52 6.46 18.75 -16.36
C PRO A 52 5.22 18.45 -15.50
N GLY A 53 4.05 18.35 -16.13
CA GLY A 53 2.77 18.13 -15.45
C GLY A 53 2.40 16.65 -15.32
N ASN A 54 3.19 15.75 -15.90
CA ASN A 54 2.84 14.33 -15.93
C ASN A 54 2.81 13.73 -14.52
N THR A 55 1.61 13.38 -14.05
CA THR A 55 1.44 12.86 -12.70
C THR A 55 2.16 11.52 -12.50
N LYS A 56 2.32 10.71 -13.58
CA LYS A 56 3.09 9.47 -13.52
C LYS A 56 4.58 9.75 -13.27
N TYR A 57 5.18 10.66 -14.03
CA TYR A 57 6.61 10.97 -13.86
C TYR A 57 6.90 11.68 -12.53
N LEU A 58 6.00 12.56 -12.09
CA LEU A 58 6.09 13.17 -10.76
C LEU A 58 6.04 12.11 -9.66
N PHE A 59 5.16 11.11 -9.81
CA PHE A 59 5.04 10.02 -8.85
C PHE A 59 6.30 9.15 -8.81
N GLU A 60 6.86 8.79 -9.96
CA GLU A 60 8.12 8.03 -10.06
C GLU A 60 9.28 8.80 -9.42
N LYS A 61 9.37 10.12 -9.65
CA LYS A 61 10.36 10.99 -8.99
C LYS A 61 10.21 10.96 -7.46
N ALA A 62 8.98 11.03 -6.94
CA ALA A 62 8.76 10.94 -5.50
C ALA A 62 9.23 9.60 -4.92
N CYS A 63 9.02 8.49 -5.64
CA CYS A 63 9.48 7.17 -5.21
C CYS A 63 11.01 7.05 -5.21
N ILE A 64 11.70 7.63 -6.22
CA ILE A 64 13.17 7.70 -6.24
C ILE A 64 13.68 8.49 -5.03
N LEU A 65 13.08 9.65 -4.75
CA LEU A 65 13.45 10.46 -3.58
C LEU A 65 13.22 9.71 -2.26
N MET A 66 12.14 8.94 -2.14
CA MET A 66 11.94 8.06 -0.98
C MET A 66 13.04 7.00 -0.86
N GLY A 67 13.40 6.34 -1.96
CA GLY A 67 14.47 5.34 -2.00
C GLY A 67 15.86 5.92 -1.67
N GLN A 68 16.08 7.20 -1.94
CA GLN A 68 17.27 7.96 -1.56
C GLN A 68 17.25 8.48 -0.11
N GLY A 69 16.15 8.26 0.64
CA GLY A 69 15.97 8.79 2.00
C GLY A 69 15.55 10.26 2.05
N ALA A 70 15.33 10.91 0.91
CA ALA A 70 14.85 12.29 0.81
C ALA A 70 13.32 12.40 1.03
N THR A 71 12.83 11.84 2.14
CA THR A 71 11.40 11.67 2.44
C THR A 71 10.62 13.00 2.42
N GLN A 72 11.19 14.09 2.92
CA GLN A 72 10.51 15.41 2.92
C GLN A 72 10.33 15.97 1.50
N SER A 73 11.31 15.79 0.63
CA SER A 73 11.22 16.20 -0.78
C SER A 73 10.20 15.36 -1.53
N ALA A 74 10.19 14.05 -1.29
CA ALA A 74 9.17 13.15 -1.83
C ALA A 74 7.76 13.57 -1.38
N LEU A 75 7.57 13.82 -0.08
CA LEU A 75 6.30 14.21 0.50
C LEU A 75 5.69 15.45 -0.19
N LYS A 76 6.51 16.47 -0.48
CA LYS A 76 6.06 17.68 -1.20
C LYS A 76 5.52 17.34 -2.60
N ILE A 77 6.17 16.43 -3.31
CA ILE A 77 5.74 16.00 -4.66
C ILE A 77 4.45 15.17 -4.55
N LEU A 78 4.40 14.23 -3.61
CA LEU A 78 3.21 13.40 -3.37
C LEU A 78 1.99 14.26 -3.00
N GLN A 79 2.16 15.31 -2.20
CA GLN A 79 1.07 16.22 -1.86
C GLN A 79 0.52 16.95 -3.08
N LYS A 80 1.37 17.37 -4.02
CA LYS A 80 0.93 17.97 -5.30
C LYS A 80 0.13 16.97 -6.13
N ILE A 81 0.61 15.72 -6.20
CA ILE A 81 -0.09 14.65 -6.92
C ILE A 81 -1.45 14.36 -6.26
N ALA A 82 -1.52 14.32 -4.93
CA ALA A 82 -2.72 13.95 -4.19
C ALA A 82 -3.90 14.93 -4.40
N VAL A 83 -3.63 16.17 -4.80
CA VAL A 83 -4.63 17.23 -5.07
C VAL A 83 -4.88 17.46 -6.57
N SER A 84 -4.19 16.73 -7.46
CA SER A 84 -4.39 16.91 -8.90
C SER A 84 -5.80 16.46 -9.34
N PRO A 85 -6.37 17.09 -10.39
CA PRO A 85 -7.69 16.74 -10.91
C PRO A 85 -7.79 15.24 -11.25
N PRO A 86 -8.95 14.60 -11.02
CA PRO A 86 -9.19 13.26 -11.53
C PRO A 86 -9.10 13.26 -13.07
N GLY A 87 -8.12 12.55 -13.61
CA GLY A 87 -7.95 12.27 -15.03
C GLY A 87 -7.35 10.87 -15.20
N ASP A 88 -6.50 10.65 -16.20
CA ASP A 88 -5.89 9.34 -16.47
C ASP A 88 -4.99 8.80 -15.35
N TYR A 89 -4.67 9.65 -14.35
CA TYR A 89 -3.71 9.34 -13.27
C TYR A 89 -4.36 9.13 -11.90
N ILE A 90 -5.64 8.74 -11.85
CA ILE A 90 -6.35 8.44 -10.59
C ILE A 90 -5.58 7.43 -9.72
N PHE A 91 -4.85 6.50 -10.34
CA PHE A 91 -4.04 5.50 -9.63
C PHE A 91 -2.82 6.07 -8.90
N GLN A 92 -2.01 6.85 -9.60
CA GLN A 92 -0.84 7.50 -9.01
C GLN A 92 -1.26 8.48 -7.92
N ARG A 93 -2.41 9.14 -8.10
CA ARG A 93 -3.01 10.00 -7.08
C ARG A 93 -3.38 9.23 -5.81
N ASP A 94 -4.10 8.12 -5.94
CA ASP A 94 -4.52 7.34 -4.78
C ASP A 94 -3.34 6.66 -4.09
N LEU A 95 -2.31 6.28 -4.83
CA LEU A 95 -1.07 5.78 -4.24
C LEU A 95 -0.19 6.85 -3.61
N ALA A 96 -0.18 8.06 -4.14
CA ALA A 96 0.46 9.18 -3.46
C ALA A 96 -0.19 9.44 -2.11
N ARG A 97 -1.52 9.36 -2.03
CA ARG A 97 -2.24 9.47 -0.76
C ARG A 97 -1.89 8.35 0.21
N LEU A 98 -1.79 7.12 -0.28
CA LEU A 98 -1.37 5.98 0.52
C LEU A 98 0.05 6.17 1.06
N GLN A 99 1.00 6.61 0.22
CA GLN A 99 2.37 6.87 0.64
C GLN A 99 2.47 8.03 1.64
N ILE A 100 1.69 9.11 1.45
CA ILE A 100 1.60 10.19 2.44
C ILE A 100 1.10 9.64 3.78
N ALA A 101 0.09 8.77 3.75
CA ALA A 101 -0.44 8.14 4.97
C ALA A 101 0.60 7.24 5.64
N GLU A 102 1.33 6.42 4.87
CA GLU A 102 2.45 5.62 5.38
C GLU A 102 3.49 6.54 6.05
N ILE A 103 3.97 7.57 5.36
CA ILE A 103 4.95 8.53 5.91
C ILE A 103 4.46 9.11 7.23
N TYR A 104 3.20 9.58 7.30
CA TYR A 104 2.68 10.21 8.52
C TYR A 104 2.46 9.22 9.66
N VAL A 105 2.00 8.01 9.38
CA VAL A 105 1.77 6.98 10.42
C VAL A 105 3.09 6.51 11.02
N TYR A 106 4.16 6.43 10.23
CA TYR A 106 5.48 6.05 10.71
C TYR A 106 6.31 7.22 11.28
N ASP A 107 5.91 8.47 11.02
CA ASP A 107 6.55 9.64 11.62
C ASP A 107 6.05 9.85 13.07
N LEU A 108 6.98 9.72 14.02
CA LEU A 108 6.72 9.86 15.45
C LEU A 108 6.33 11.29 15.85
N GLN A 109 6.70 12.29 15.04
CA GLN A 109 6.43 13.70 15.33
C GLN A 109 5.02 14.14 14.90
N VAL A 110 4.31 13.31 14.12
CA VAL A 110 2.96 13.61 13.66
C VAL A 110 1.94 13.23 14.72
N SER A 111 1.02 14.15 15.04
CA SER A 111 -0.07 13.90 15.99
C SER A 111 -0.99 12.75 15.53
N GLU A 112 -1.52 11.98 16.48
CA GLU A 112 -2.45 10.88 16.21
C GLU A 112 -3.69 11.35 15.45
N GLU A 113 -4.20 12.54 15.76
CA GLU A 113 -5.32 13.15 15.02
C GLU A 113 -5.00 13.33 13.53
N LYS A 114 -3.80 13.81 13.21
CA LYS A 114 -3.36 14.04 11.82
C LYS A 114 -3.12 12.71 11.10
N LYS A 115 -2.53 11.72 11.77
CA LYS A 115 -2.37 10.35 11.25
C LYS A 115 -3.73 9.78 10.86
N LEU A 116 -4.68 9.83 11.79
CA LEU A 116 -6.03 9.31 11.59
C LEU A 116 -6.80 10.07 10.51
N ALA A 117 -6.67 11.40 10.45
CA ALA A 117 -7.32 12.21 9.43
C ALA A 117 -6.85 11.85 8.01
N VAL A 118 -5.56 11.59 7.81
CA VAL A 118 -5.03 11.18 6.51
C VAL A 118 -5.46 9.77 6.15
N VAL A 119 -5.40 8.82 7.09
CA VAL A 119 -5.83 7.43 6.85
C VAL A 119 -7.33 7.35 6.54
N LYS A 120 -8.17 8.13 7.23
CA LYS A 120 -9.63 8.22 6.97
C LYS A 120 -9.97 8.67 5.55
N LYS A 121 -9.12 9.51 4.93
CA LYS A 121 -9.30 9.92 3.52
C LYS A 121 -9.09 8.76 2.54
N LEU A 122 -8.36 7.71 2.90
CA LEU A 122 -8.14 6.56 2.02
C LEU A 122 -9.40 5.70 1.84
N VAL A 123 -10.25 5.61 2.86
CA VAL A 123 -11.46 4.76 2.87
C VAL A 123 -12.72 5.53 2.46
N ARG A 124 -12.83 6.83 2.76
CA ARG A 124 -13.96 7.65 2.24
C ARG A 124 -14.00 7.70 0.71
N MET A 125 -12.88 7.38 0.08
CA MET A 125 -12.75 7.18 -1.36
C MET A 125 -13.17 5.75 -1.78
N GLN A 126 -13.99 5.02 -1.02
CA GLN A 126 -14.51 3.67 -1.37
C GLN A 126 -15.26 3.62 -2.72
N ASN A 127 -15.64 4.79 -3.26
CA ASN A 127 -16.15 4.96 -4.62
C ASN A 127 -15.05 5.16 -5.69
N SER A 128 -13.78 5.20 -5.32
CA SER A 128 -12.64 5.16 -6.24
C SER A 128 -12.38 3.71 -6.63
N ASN A 129 -12.26 3.50 -7.94
CA ASN A 129 -12.13 2.21 -8.62
C ASN A 129 -10.98 1.32 -8.06
N ILE A 130 -10.04 1.89 -7.31
CA ILE A 130 -8.78 1.23 -6.92
C ILE A 130 -8.93 0.43 -5.64
N PHE A 131 -9.70 0.91 -4.65
CA PHE A 131 -9.97 0.12 -3.44
C PHE A 131 -10.75 -1.16 -3.75
N GLN A 132 -11.49 -1.17 -4.87
CA GLN A 132 -12.20 -2.36 -5.34
C GLN A 132 -11.35 -3.23 -6.28
N GLN A 133 -10.27 -2.74 -6.87
CA GLN A 133 -9.50 -3.47 -7.87
C GLN A 133 -8.14 -3.98 -7.39
N ASP A 134 -7.56 -3.38 -6.33
CA ASP A 134 -6.19 -3.65 -5.93
C ASP A 134 -6.07 -4.22 -4.50
N MET A 135 -5.74 -5.51 -4.40
CA MET A 135 -5.59 -6.20 -3.12
C MET A 135 -4.41 -5.68 -2.28
N VAL A 136 -3.34 -5.18 -2.91
CA VAL A 136 -2.18 -4.63 -2.21
C VAL A 136 -2.55 -3.28 -1.59
N TYR A 137 -3.33 -2.46 -2.30
CA TYR A 137 -3.88 -1.23 -1.75
C TYR A 137 -4.76 -1.50 -0.52
N ILE A 138 -5.72 -2.42 -0.63
CA ILE A 138 -6.62 -2.80 0.48
C ILE A 138 -5.81 -3.30 1.69
N LEU A 139 -4.84 -4.19 1.45
CA LEU A 139 -3.96 -4.72 2.49
C LEU A 139 -3.21 -3.60 3.23
N LYS A 140 -2.57 -2.69 2.49
CA LYS A 140 -1.82 -1.57 3.08
C LYS A 140 -2.73 -0.65 3.90
N VAL A 141 -3.91 -0.30 3.39
CA VAL A 141 -4.89 0.51 4.13
C VAL A 141 -5.30 -0.18 5.43
N GLY A 142 -5.64 -1.48 5.38
CA GLY A 142 -6.00 -2.25 6.57
C GLY A 142 -4.88 -2.28 7.63
N ARG A 143 -3.61 -2.38 7.20
CA ARG A 143 -2.45 -2.29 8.10
C ARG A 143 -2.31 -0.92 8.76
N LEU A 144 -2.57 0.18 8.03
CA LEU A 144 -2.52 1.53 8.60
C LEU A 144 -3.57 1.71 9.70
N TYR A 145 -4.81 1.25 9.48
CA TYR A 145 -5.83 1.28 10.54
C TYR A 145 -5.44 0.41 11.74
N ALA A 146 -4.92 -0.81 11.50
CA ALA A 146 -4.45 -1.67 12.58
C ALA A 146 -3.33 -1.01 13.40
N LYS A 147 -2.40 -0.31 12.74
CA LYS A 147 -1.28 0.39 13.40
C LYS A 147 -1.76 1.55 14.30
N LEU A 148 -2.86 2.21 13.92
CA LEU A 148 -3.49 3.28 14.69
C LEU A 148 -4.47 2.76 15.75
N GLY A 149 -4.62 1.45 15.94
CA GLY A 149 -5.55 0.87 16.92
C GLY A 149 -7.02 0.91 16.48
N GLU A 150 -7.30 1.24 15.23
CA GLU A 150 -8.64 1.27 14.64
C GLU A 150 -9.08 -0.13 14.22
N TRP A 151 -9.13 -1.05 15.18
CA TRP A 151 -9.26 -2.49 14.98
C TRP A 151 -10.54 -2.89 14.25
N LYS A 152 -11.66 -2.24 14.56
CA LYS A 152 -12.96 -2.51 13.93
C LYS A 152 -12.91 -2.26 12.42
N ILE A 153 -12.34 -1.12 12.02
CA ILE A 153 -12.22 -0.75 10.60
C ILE A 153 -11.20 -1.66 9.93
N ALA A 154 -10.05 -1.90 10.56
CA ALA A 154 -9.05 -2.83 10.04
C ALA A 154 -9.65 -4.22 9.79
N ARG A 155 -10.43 -4.76 10.75
CA ARG A 155 -11.13 -6.03 10.60
C ARG A 155 -12.06 -6.03 9.39
N GLN A 156 -12.90 -5.02 9.22
CA GLN A 156 -13.81 -4.93 8.08
C GLN A 156 -13.06 -4.95 6.74
N ILE A 157 -11.92 -4.26 6.67
CA ILE A 157 -11.07 -4.22 5.48
C ILE A 157 -10.46 -5.60 5.20
N PHE A 158 -9.94 -6.26 6.22
CA PHE A 158 -9.36 -7.60 6.08
C PHE A 158 -10.43 -8.65 5.76
N ASP A 159 -11.61 -8.56 6.38
CA ASP A 159 -12.74 -9.44 6.08
C ASP A 159 -13.14 -9.31 4.59
N TYR A 160 -13.23 -8.08 4.09
CA TYR A 160 -13.47 -7.81 2.66
C TYR A 160 -12.37 -8.42 1.77
N LEU A 161 -11.10 -8.23 2.15
CA LEU A 161 -9.96 -8.76 1.40
C LEU A 161 -9.98 -10.29 1.32
N PHE A 162 -10.21 -10.99 2.44
CA PHE A 162 -10.07 -12.45 2.51
C PHE A 162 -11.34 -13.22 2.17
N PHE A 163 -12.52 -12.79 2.64
CA PHE A 163 -13.75 -13.55 2.45
C PHE A 163 -14.54 -13.17 1.21
N HIS A 164 -14.34 -11.95 0.70
CA HIS A 164 -14.95 -11.54 -0.56
C HIS A 164 -13.95 -11.62 -1.70
N LYS A 165 -12.85 -10.85 -1.65
CA LYS A 165 -11.94 -10.74 -2.80
C LYS A 165 -11.14 -12.02 -3.06
N TYR A 166 -10.44 -12.53 -2.06
CA TYR A 166 -9.61 -13.72 -2.22
C TYR A 166 -10.43 -14.97 -2.52
N LYS A 167 -11.54 -15.17 -1.80
CA LYS A 167 -12.48 -16.27 -2.03
C LYS A 167 -13.06 -16.27 -3.45
N VAL A 168 -13.50 -15.12 -3.94
CA VAL A 168 -14.10 -15.00 -5.29
C VAL A 168 -13.05 -15.21 -6.38
N MET A 169 -11.87 -14.62 -6.24
CA MET A 169 -10.83 -14.67 -7.28
C MET A 169 -10.17 -16.05 -7.40
N TYR A 170 -9.88 -16.71 -6.29
CA TYR A 170 -9.13 -17.96 -6.31
C TYR A 170 -10.00 -19.21 -6.12
N ARG A 171 -11.31 -19.06 -5.90
CA ARG A 171 -12.26 -20.16 -5.62
C ARG A 171 -11.80 -21.14 -4.54
N VAL A 172 -10.87 -20.73 -3.68
CA VAL A 172 -10.34 -21.60 -2.63
C VAL A 172 -11.22 -21.46 -1.39
N PRO A 173 -11.77 -22.56 -0.84
CA PRO A 173 -12.49 -22.54 0.43
C PRO A 173 -11.60 -22.17 1.63
N PHE A 174 -10.28 -22.14 1.42
CA PHE A 174 -9.24 -22.04 2.45
C PHE A 174 -9.47 -20.93 3.49
N ALA A 175 -9.91 -19.75 3.05
CA ALA A 175 -10.14 -18.62 3.96
C ALA A 175 -11.37 -18.84 4.86
N PHE A 176 -12.34 -19.66 4.47
CA PHE A 176 -13.56 -19.85 5.27
C PHE A 176 -13.38 -20.89 6.38
N GLU A 177 -12.70 -22.01 6.10
CA GLU A 177 -12.44 -23.05 7.10
C GLU A 177 -11.45 -22.60 8.18
N PHE A 178 -10.39 -21.88 7.81
CA PHE A 178 -9.36 -21.44 8.76
C PHE A 178 -9.81 -20.38 9.76
N TYR A 179 -10.90 -19.66 9.45
CA TYR A 179 -11.37 -18.52 10.24
C TYR A 179 -12.77 -18.73 10.82
N LYS A 180 -13.40 -19.88 10.56
CA LYS A 180 -14.71 -20.24 11.11
C LYS A 180 -14.71 -20.23 12.64
N ASP A 181 -13.61 -20.72 13.24
CA ASP A 181 -13.46 -20.82 14.70
C ASP A 181 -13.06 -19.48 15.35
N LYS A 182 -12.72 -18.47 14.52
CA LYS A 182 -12.27 -17.13 14.95
C LYS A 182 -13.36 -16.06 14.87
N LEU A 183 -14.60 -16.44 14.54
CA LEU A 183 -15.70 -15.51 14.38
C LEU A 183 -16.03 -14.74 15.67
N ASN A 184 -15.72 -15.33 16.83
CA ASN A 184 -15.96 -14.77 18.17
C ASN A 184 -14.75 -14.03 18.77
N GLU A 185 -13.63 -13.92 18.04
CA GLU A 185 -12.47 -13.15 18.49
C GLU A 185 -12.79 -11.64 18.53
N SER A 186 -12.14 -10.91 19.44
CA SER A 186 -12.16 -9.44 19.41
C SER A 186 -11.61 -8.91 18.09
N ASP A 187 -12.00 -7.71 17.68
CA ASP A 187 -11.53 -7.11 16.43
C ASP A 187 -10.00 -7.06 16.35
N GLU A 188 -9.34 -6.73 17.47
CA GLU A 188 -7.89 -6.71 17.58
C GLU A 188 -7.27 -8.11 17.42
N ALA A 189 -7.79 -9.12 18.12
CA ALA A 189 -7.27 -10.47 18.05
C ALA A 189 -7.39 -11.04 16.63
N ARG A 190 -8.52 -10.79 15.97
CA ARG A 190 -8.77 -11.21 14.59
C ARG A 190 -7.83 -10.52 13.61
N VAL A 191 -7.64 -9.21 13.74
CA VAL A 191 -6.68 -8.45 12.92
C VAL A 191 -5.25 -8.93 13.14
N LYS A 192 -4.84 -9.16 14.39
CA LYS A 192 -3.53 -9.73 14.70
C LYS A 192 -3.38 -11.13 14.09
N SER A 193 -4.43 -11.96 14.09
CA SER A 193 -4.41 -13.26 13.44
C SER A 193 -4.20 -13.15 11.93
N TYR A 194 -4.86 -12.19 11.24
CA TYR A 194 -4.55 -11.90 9.85
C TYR A 194 -3.07 -11.57 9.70
N LEU A 195 -2.57 -10.60 10.46
CA LEU A 195 -1.18 -10.14 10.39
C LEU A 195 -0.15 -11.23 10.71
N GLN A 196 -0.41 -12.09 11.68
CA GLN A 196 0.47 -13.18 12.12
C GLN A 196 0.58 -14.30 11.08
N GLN A 197 -0.51 -14.63 10.38
CA GLN A 197 -0.46 -15.62 9.30
C GLN A 197 0.45 -15.18 8.13
N PHE A 198 0.74 -13.89 8.00
CA PHE A 198 1.74 -13.38 7.05
C PHE A 198 3.19 -13.47 7.56
N THR A 199 3.40 -13.96 8.78
CA THR A 199 4.72 -14.09 9.43
C THR A 199 5.11 -15.53 9.78
N PHE A 200 4.18 -16.49 9.74
CA PHE A 200 4.44 -17.88 10.15
C PHE A 200 5.02 -18.76 9.03
N ASP A 201 5.93 -19.64 9.45
CA ASP A 201 6.71 -20.56 8.63
C ASP A 201 5.90 -21.83 8.30
N TYR A 202 5.45 -21.97 7.06
CA TYR A 202 4.83 -23.22 6.57
C TYR A 202 5.86 -24.29 6.17
N SER A 203 7.09 -24.24 6.70
CA SER A 203 8.08 -25.33 6.56
C SER A 203 7.85 -26.50 7.55
N LYS A 204 6.88 -26.39 8.47
CA LYS A 204 6.43 -27.52 9.29
C LYS A 204 5.13 -28.12 8.75
N LYS A 205 5.24 -28.78 7.59
CA LYS A 205 4.63 -30.08 7.35
C LYS A 205 5.62 -30.92 6.57
#